data_AF-A0A8S3FRD2-F1
#
_entry.id   AF-A0A8S3FRD2-F1
#
_cell.length_a   1.000
_cell.length_b   1.000
_cell.length_c   1.000
_cell.angle_alpha   90.00
_cell.angle_beta   90.00
_cell.angle_gamma   90.00
#
_symmetry.space_group_name_H-M   'P 1'
#
loop_
_entity.id
_entity.type
_entity.pdbx_description
1 polymer ?
#
loop_
_entity_poly.entity_id
_entity_poly.type
_entity_poly.pdbx_seq_one_letter_code
_entity_poly.pdbx_strand_id
1 'polypeptide(L)' 'GKPLTPKDGAQVEMNAPTGDAKLTIPKVDLQQHAGSVTCRLENVHGSQEETVH' A
#
# COMPACT_ATOMS: atom_id res chain seq x y z
N GLY A 1 -1.55 10.35 8.22
CA GLY A 1 -2.44 9.21 8.51
C GLY A 1 -1.66 8.14 9.26
N LYS A 2 -2.34 7.23 9.97
CA LYS A 2 -1.70 6.07 10.59
C LYS A 2 -1.34 5.06 9.47
N PRO A 3 -0.16 4.42 9.49
CA PRO A 3 0.19 3.40 8.49
C PRO A 3 -0.81 2.25 8.54
N LEU A 4 -1.28 1.79 7.37
CA LEU A 4 -2.03 0.55 7.25
C LEU A 4 -1.08 -0.61 7.53
N THR A 5 -1.31 -1.34 8.61
CA THR A 5 -0.54 -2.53 8.94
C THR A 5 -1.32 -3.79 8.58
N PRO A 6 -0.66 -4.95 8.44
CA PRO A 6 -1.38 -6.22 8.27
C PRO A 6 -2.43 -6.51 9.35
N LYS A 7 -2.28 -5.90 10.55
CA LYS A 7 -3.24 -6.01 11.65
C LYS A 7 -4.55 -5.26 11.38
N ASP A 8 -4.53 -4.28 10.48
CA ASP A 8 -5.70 -3.52 10.04
C ASP A 8 -6.41 -4.21 8.85
N GLY A 9 -6.02 -5.45 8.53
CA GLY A 9 -6.62 -6.27 7.47
C GLY A 9 -6.07 -6.01 6.07
N ALA A 10 -5.10 -5.10 5.91
CA ALA A 10 -4.44 -4.84 4.64
C ALA A 10 -3.44 -5.95 4.28
N GLN A 11 -3.50 -6.46 3.06
CA GLN A 11 -2.57 -7.45 2.54
C GLN A 11 -1.76 -6.84 1.40
N VAL A 12 -0.44 -6.95 1.46
CA VAL A 12 0.46 -6.52 0.38
C VAL A 12 1.16 -7.75 -0.18
N GLU A 13 1.00 -7.97 -1.48
CA GLU A 13 1.69 -9.01 -2.22
C GLU A 13 2.65 -8.35 -3.20
N MET A 14 3.92 -8.78 -3.22
CA MET A 14 4.89 -8.36 -4.23
C MET A 14 5.22 -9.52 -5.16
N ASN A 15 5.05 -9.30 -6.45
CA ASN A 15 5.48 -10.21 -7.49
C ASN A 15 6.90 -9.84 -7.90
N ALA A 16 7.90 -10.46 -7.26
CA ALA A 16 9.32 -10.20 -7.55
C ALA A 16 9.72 -10.39 -9.03
N PRO A 17 9.18 -11.38 -9.78
CA PRO A 17 9.41 -11.51 -11.21
C PRO A 17 9.01 -10.32 -12.08
N THR A 18 7.87 -9.66 -11.77
CA THR A 18 7.35 -8.54 -12.58
C THR A 18 7.59 -7.17 -11.96
N GLY A 19 7.90 -7.12 -10.67
CA GLY A 19 7.99 -5.89 -9.88
C GLY A 19 6.63 -5.34 -9.42
N ASP A 20 5.53 -6.07 -9.66
CA ASP A 20 4.20 -5.59 -9.30
C ASP A 20 3.94 -5.73 -7.81
N ALA A 21 3.37 -4.69 -7.20
CA ALA A 21 2.86 -4.71 -5.83
C ALA A 21 1.33 -4.60 -5.83
N LYS A 22 0.66 -5.50 -5.13
CA LYS A 22 -0.80 -5.52 -4.99
C LYS A 22 -1.18 -5.30 -3.53
N LEU A 23 -1.86 -4.19 -3.26
CA LEU A 23 -2.51 -3.92 -1.97
C LEU A 23 -3.97 -4.39 -2.03
N THR A 24 -4.37 -5.27 -1.12
CA THR A 24 -5.75 -5.77 -0.98
C THR A 24 -6.30 -5.37 0.39
N ILE A 25 -7.46 -4.73 0.42
CA ILE A 25 -8.21 -4.40 1.64
C ILE A 25 -9.55 -5.17 1.58
N PRO A 26 -9.65 -6.37 2.17
CA PRO A 26 -10.77 -7.29 1.97
C PRO A 26 -12.06 -6.87 2.67
N LYS A 27 -11.97 -6.06 3.73
CA LYS A 27 -13.13 -5.45 4.41
C LYS A 27 -13.04 -3.94 4.32
N VAL A 28 -13.30 -3.39 3.13
CA VAL A 28 -13.42 -1.93 2.95
C VAL A 28 -14.58 -1.42 3.80
N ASP A 29 -14.22 -0.81 4.93
CA ASP A 29 -15.06 0.15 5.65
C ASP A 29 -14.82 1.54 5.04
N LEU A 30 -15.83 2.10 4.37
CA LEU A 30 -15.75 3.39 3.70
C LEU A 30 -15.59 4.58 4.66
N GLN A 31 -15.90 4.42 5.96
CA GLN A 31 -15.64 5.47 6.95
C GLN A 31 -14.21 5.44 7.48
N GLN A 32 -13.56 4.27 7.50
CA GLN A 32 -12.20 4.08 8.02
C GLN A 32 -11.12 4.10 6.93
N HIS A 33 -11.47 3.71 5.69
CA HIS A 33 -10.53 3.57 4.58
C HIS A 33 -10.74 4.61 3.47
N ALA A 34 -11.64 5.58 3.64
CA ALA A 34 -11.69 6.74 2.77
C ALA A 34 -10.47 7.63 3.06
N GLY A 35 -9.61 7.81 2.06
CA GLY A 35 -8.41 8.62 2.19
C GLY A 35 -7.42 8.33 1.06
N SER A 36 -6.28 9.01 1.09
CA SER A 36 -5.22 8.82 0.11
C SER A 36 -4.38 7.58 0.43
N VAL A 37 -4.01 6.83 -0.60
CA VAL A 37 -3.05 5.72 -0.51
C VAL A 37 -1.71 6.20 -1.04
N THR A 38 -0.68 6.18 -0.19
CA THR A 38 0.70 6.50 -0.57
C THR A 38 1.52 5.22 -0.68
N CYS A 39 2.12 4.98 -1.84
CA CYS A 39 3.06 3.88 -2.08
C CYS A 39 4.48 4.45 -2.15
N ARG A 40 5.40 3.90 -1.36
CA ARG A 40 6.82 4.23 -1.41
C ARG A 40 7.61 3.00 -1.84
N LEU A 41 8.38 3.14 -2.92
CA LEU A 41 9.39 2.18 -3.35
C LEU A 41 10.77 2.69 -2.91
N GLU A 42 11.58 1.82 -2.30
CA GLU A 42 12.94 2.13 -1.88
C GLU A 42 13.88 1.01 -2.32
N ASN A 43 15.03 1.40 -2.88
CA ASN A 43 16.13 0.50 -3.20
C ASN A 43 17.47 1.16 -2.83
N VAL A 44 18.59 0.45 -3.04
CA VAL A 44 19.93 0.96 -2.71
C VAL A 44 20.34 2.22 -3.47
N HIS A 45 19.60 2.60 -4.52
CA HIS A 45 19.87 3.75 -5.36
C HIS A 45 18.97 4.96 -5.04
N GLY A 46 17.93 4.78 -4.22
CA GLY A 46 17.04 5.87 -3.83
C GLY A 46 15.63 5.41 -3.47
N SER A 47 14.71 6.37 -3.38
CA SER A 47 13.30 6.12 -3.13
C SER A 47 12.40 6.94 -4.06
N GLN A 48 11.23 6.40 -4.36
CA GLN A 48 10.16 7.05 -5.11
C GLN A 48 8.85 6.89 -4.36
N GLU A 49 8.01 7.92 -4.37
CA GLU A 49 6.74 7.95 -3.66
C GLU A 49 5.64 8.44 -4.60
N GLU A 50 4.50 7.73 -4.61
CA GLU A 50 3.31 8.03 -5.41
C GLU A 50 2.08 8.01 -4.50
N THR A 51 1.15 8.94 -4.72
CA THR A 51 -0.08 9.04 -3.92
C THR A 51 -1.30 9.02 -4.83
N VAL A 52 -2.26 8.14 -4.50
CA VAL A 52 -3.53 7.99 -5.21
C VAL A 52 -4.67 8.43 -4.28
N HIS A 53 -5.65 9.16 -4.83
CA HIS A 53 -6.80 9.71 -4.11
C HIS A 53 -8.09 8.93 -4.39
#